data_AF-A0A951KK84-F1
#
_entry.id   AF-A0A951KK84-F1
#
_cell.length_a   1.000
_cell.length_b   1.000
_cell.length_c   1.000
_cell.angle_alpha   90.00
_cell.angle_beta   90.00
_cell.angle_gamma   90.00
#
_symmetry.space_group_name_H-M   'P 1'
#
loop_
_entity.id
_entity.type
_entity.pdbx_description
1 polymer ?
#
loop_
_entity_poly.entity_id
_entity_poly.type
_entity_poly.pdbx_seq_one_letter_code
_entity_poly.pdbx_strand_id
1 'polypeptide(L)'
;MIETLRNPLSLRRAALRQSYIFALLLLLIAIGVMFALNPNFFRPAILNGNMRTYLPLMLLAAGQTIVVIAGGIDLSVGAIVSLVNVVTVVMLGTAPGAGQIVLAILAGLAAGAAAGAFNGICVAYLRFQPIVTTFASSFVIGGLALFIMPTPGGSVP
;
A
#
# COMPACT_ATOMS: atom_id res chain seq x y z
N MET A 1 -17.37 16.64 29.14
CA MET A 1 -17.01 15.40 28.40
C MET A 1 -18.11 14.33 28.44
N ILE A 2 -19.03 14.34 29.41
CA ILE A 2 -20.09 13.32 29.57
C ILE A 2 -21.37 13.64 28.76
N GLU A 3 -21.63 14.90 28.41
CA GLU A 3 -22.85 15.33 27.69
C GLU A 3 -22.95 14.89 26.23
N THR A 4 -21.83 14.56 25.58
CA THR A 4 -21.78 14.19 24.15
C THR A 4 -22.43 12.83 23.85
N LEU A 5 -22.59 11.96 24.86
CA LEU A 5 -23.12 10.60 24.70
C LEU A 5 -24.65 10.55 24.60
N ARG A 6 -25.35 11.68 24.78
CA ARG A 6 -26.81 11.72 24.89
C ARG A 6 -27.55 12.19 23.63
N ASN A 7 -26.84 12.65 22.59
CA ASN A 7 -27.47 13.28 21.42
C ASN A 7 -26.90 12.74 20.08
N PRO A 8 -27.71 12.07 19.23
CA PRO A 8 -27.23 11.52 17.96
C PRO A 8 -26.77 12.62 16.98
N LEU A 9 -27.26 13.85 17.12
CA LEU A 9 -26.89 14.99 16.26
C LEU A 9 -25.51 15.57 16.59
N SER A 10 -25.06 15.49 17.85
CA SER A 10 -23.69 15.91 18.24
C SER A 10 -22.64 14.87 17.84
N LEU A 11 -22.98 13.58 17.87
CA LEU A 11 -22.14 12.51 17.31
C LEU A 11 -21.91 12.73 15.80
N ARG A 12 -22.98 13.06 15.05
CA ARG A 12 -22.90 13.34 13.61
C ARG A 12 -22.01 14.55 13.30
N ARG A 13 -22.12 15.63 14.09
CA ARG A 13 -21.27 16.83 13.92
C ARG A 13 -19.82 16.62 14.35
N ALA A 14 -19.57 15.83 15.40
CA ALA A 14 -18.21 15.50 15.84
C ALA A 14 -17.49 14.54 14.88
N ALA A 15 -18.19 13.52 14.38
CA ALA A 15 -17.68 12.58 13.38
C ALA A 15 -17.32 13.28 12.06
N LEU A 16 -18.15 14.22 11.59
CA LEU A 16 -17.88 14.99 10.37
C LEU A 16 -16.81 16.08 10.54
N ARG A 17 -16.48 16.46 11.78
CA ARG A 17 -15.49 17.51 12.10
C ARG A 17 -14.09 16.95 12.39
N GLN A 18 -13.97 15.66 12.68
CA GLN A 18 -12.69 14.99 12.93
C GLN A 18 -12.51 13.80 11.98
N SER A 19 -11.68 13.98 10.95
CA SER A 19 -11.48 13.02 9.85
C SER A 19 -11.09 11.61 10.31
N TYR A 20 -10.38 11.49 11.44
CA TYR A 20 -10.01 10.18 11.99
C TYR A 20 -11.18 9.43 12.63
N ILE A 21 -12.14 10.14 13.26
CA ILE A 21 -13.37 9.52 13.79
C ILE A 21 -14.22 9.02 12.64
N PHE A 22 -14.33 9.82 11.57
CA PHE A 22 -15.00 9.39 10.34
C PHE A 22 -14.38 8.12 9.77
N ALA A 23 -13.06 8.08 9.61
CA ALA A 23 -12.34 6.90 9.12
C ALA A 23 -12.55 5.67 10.03
N LEU A 24 -12.50 5.85 11.36
CA LEU A 24 -12.74 4.78 12.33
C LEU A 24 -14.18 4.25 12.25
N LEU A 25 -15.18 5.14 12.18
CA LEU A 25 -16.57 4.74 12.03
C LEU A 25 -16.80 3.99 10.72
N LEU A 26 -16.21 4.45 9.63
CA LEU A 26 -16.29 3.78 8.33
C LEU A 26 -15.67 2.38 8.38
N LEU A 27 -14.52 2.22 9.05
CA LEU A 27 -13.90 0.92 9.29
C LEU A 27 -14.82 -0.02 10.10
N LEU A 28 -15.39 0.48 11.21
CA LEU A 28 -16.30 -0.30 12.05
C LEU A 28 -17.56 -0.74 11.29
N ILE A 29 -18.13 0.16 10.48
CA ILE A 29 -19.28 -0.14 9.61
C ILE A 29 -18.89 -1.21 8.59
N ALA A 30 -17.74 -1.07 7.93
CA ALA A 30 -17.27 -2.04 6.94
C ALA A 30 -17.09 -3.44 7.56
N ILE A 31 -16.51 -3.53 8.77
CA ILE A 31 -16.39 -4.80 9.52
C ILE A 31 -17.77 -5.38 9.85
N GLY A 32 -18.71 -4.55 10.32
CA GLY A 32 -20.07 -4.98 10.63
C GLY A 32 -20.82 -5.51 9.41
N VAL A 33 -20.72 -4.84 8.27
CA VAL A 33 -21.29 -5.28 6.99
C VAL A 33 -20.66 -6.60 6.54
N MET A 34 -19.33 -6.71 6.62
CA MET A 34 -18.64 -7.94 6.23
C MET A 34 -19.01 -9.13 7.10
N PHE A 35 -19.19 -8.92 8.41
CA PHE A 35 -19.68 -9.96 9.31
C PHE A 35 -21.12 -10.38 8.99
N ALA A 36 -22.01 -9.42 8.68
CA ALA A 36 -23.39 -9.70 8.33
C ALA A 36 -23.52 -10.48 7.01
N LEU A 37 -22.68 -10.17 6.02
CA LEU A 37 -22.66 -10.86 4.72
C LEU A 37 -21.92 -12.20 4.77
N ASN A 38 -20.91 -12.33 5.64
CA ASN A 38 -20.10 -13.54 5.79
C ASN A 38 -19.98 -13.92 7.27
N PRO A 39 -20.84 -14.83 7.79
CA PRO A 39 -20.78 -15.28 9.18
C PRO A 39 -19.44 -15.92 9.59
N ASN A 40 -18.69 -16.39 8.59
CA ASN A 40 -17.36 -16.99 8.76
C ASN A 40 -16.20 -15.97 8.72
N PHE A 41 -16.49 -14.67 8.63
CA PHE A 41 -15.48 -13.62 8.43
C PHE A 41 -14.33 -13.66 9.45
N PHE A 42 -14.63 -13.96 10.71
CA PHE A 42 -13.63 -14.04 11.79
C PHE A 42 -12.94 -15.40 11.91
N ARG A 43 -13.16 -16.35 10.99
CA ARG A 43 -12.43 -17.63 11.01
C ARG A 43 -10.95 -17.37 10.71
N PRO A 44 -10.01 -17.97 11.45
CA PRO A 44 -8.57 -17.74 11.26
C PRO A 44 -8.08 -17.95 9.82
N ALA A 45 -8.64 -18.94 9.10
CA ALA A 45 -8.28 -19.21 7.71
C ALA A 45 -8.68 -18.07 6.75
N ILE A 46 -9.89 -17.51 6.93
CA ILE A 46 -10.40 -16.40 6.09
C ILE A 46 -9.64 -15.11 6.44
N LEU A 47 -9.40 -14.86 7.74
CA LEU A 47 -8.57 -13.75 8.18
C LEU A 47 -7.16 -13.84 7.59
N ASN A 48 -6.51 -15.01 7.64
CA ASN A 48 -5.17 -15.19 7.08
C ASN A 48 -5.15 -14.95 5.56
N GLY A 49 -6.14 -15.47 4.83
CA GLY A 49 -6.29 -15.22 3.39
C GLY A 49 -6.46 -13.74 3.08
N ASN A 50 -7.38 -13.05 3.78
CA ASN A 50 -7.61 -11.62 3.61
C ASN A 50 -6.37 -10.78 3.95
N MET A 51 -5.66 -11.13 5.04
CA MET A 51 -4.43 -10.43 5.40
C MET A 51 -3.38 -10.59 4.31
N ARG A 52 -3.15 -11.80 3.77
CA ARG A 52 -2.19 -11.98 2.66
C ARG A 52 -2.52 -11.10 1.44
N THR A 53 -3.81 -10.93 1.13
CA THR A 53 -4.27 -10.12 0.00
C THR A 53 -4.17 -8.60 0.26
N TYR A 54 -4.58 -8.14 1.44
CA TYR A 54 -4.75 -6.71 1.72
C TYR A 54 -3.59 -6.07 2.48
N LEU A 55 -2.76 -6.83 3.20
CA LEU A 55 -1.61 -6.30 3.93
C LEU A 55 -0.68 -5.44 3.04
N PRO A 56 -0.34 -5.83 1.80
CA PRO A 56 0.49 -4.99 0.95
C PRO A 56 -0.11 -3.60 0.72
N LEU A 57 -1.43 -3.53 0.46
CA LEU A 57 -2.13 -2.26 0.25
C LEU A 57 -2.25 -1.44 1.54
N MET A 58 -2.43 -2.10 2.69
CA MET A 58 -2.46 -1.43 4.00
C MET A 58 -1.10 -0.80 4.34
N LEU A 59 0.00 -1.52 4.11
CA LEU A 59 1.36 -1.00 4.28
C LEU A 59 1.65 0.14 3.31
N LEU A 60 1.21 0.01 2.06
CA LEU A 60 1.34 1.06 1.06
C LEU A 60 0.58 2.33 1.46
N ALA A 61 -0.65 2.21 1.96
CA ALA A 61 -1.45 3.34 2.43
C ALA A 61 -0.80 4.04 3.63
N ALA A 62 -0.20 3.27 4.55
CA ALA A 62 0.58 3.82 5.66
C ALA A 62 1.79 4.63 5.16
N GLY A 63 2.53 4.12 4.17
CA GLY A 63 3.63 4.84 3.53
C GLY A 63 3.16 6.12 2.81
N GLN A 64 2.09 6.04 2.03
CA GLN A 64 1.51 7.18 1.31
C GLN A 64 1.04 8.29 2.26
N THR A 65 0.64 7.95 3.49
CA THR A 65 0.27 8.95 4.51
C THR A 65 1.42 9.92 4.78
N ILE A 66 2.67 9.45 4.80
CA ILE A 66 3.86 10.30 5.00
C ILE A 66 4.01 11.29 3.82
N VAL A 67 3.81 10.82 2.59
CA VAL A 67 3.87 11.64 1.37
C VAL A 67 2.78 12.73 1.38
N VAL A 68 1.56 12.36 1.78
CA VAL A 68 0.43 13.30 1.86
C VAL A 68 0.63 14.34 2.95
N ILE A 69 1.16 13.94 4.11
CA ILE A 69 1.51 14.87 5.19
C ILE A 69 2.58 15.87 4.73
N ALA A 70 3.52 15.42 3.90
CA ALA A 70 4.52 16.29 3.27
C ALA A 70 3.94 17.23 2.19
N GLY A 71 2.63 17.16 1.90
CA GLY A 71 1.95 17.99 0.91
C GLY A 71 2.05 17.47 -0.53
N GLY A 72 2.51 16.21 -0.71
CA GLY A 72 2.61 15.56 -2.01
C GLY A 72 1.55 14.51 -2.25
N ILE A 73 1.54 13.95 -3.46
CA ILE A 73 0.81 12.72 -3.80
C ILE A 73 1.74 11.89 -4.68
N ASP A 74 1.93 10.62 -4.34
CA ASP A 74 2.69 9.68 -5.17
C ASP A 74 1.76 8.86 -6.07
N LEU A 75 1.81 9.13 -7.38
CA LEU A 75 1.09 8.37 -8.41
C LEU A 75 1.86 7.14 -8.90
N SER A 76 3.16 7.06 -8.60
CA SER A 76 4.05 5.98 -9.06
C SER A 76 3.95 4.70 -8.25
N VAL A 77 3.24 4.74 -7.11
CA VAL A 77 3.13 3.62 -6.15
C VAL A 77 2.73 2.30 -6.80
N GLY A 78 1.82 2.32 -7.77
CA GLY A 78 1.41 1.11 -8.50
C GLY A 78 2.54 0.53 -9.34
N ALA A 79 3.29 1.38 -10.05
CA ALA A 79 4.43 0.97 -10.85
C ALA A 79 5.57 0.45 -9.96
N ILE A 80 5.84 1.11 -8.82
CA ILE A 80 6.85 0.67 -7.84
C ILE A 80 6.47 -0.70 -7.27
N VAL A 81 5.22 -0.91 -6.87
CA VAL A 81 4.76 -2.22 -6.39
C VAL A 81 4.96 -3.30 -7.45
N SER A 82 4.65 -3.01 -8.72
CA SER A 82 4.90 -3.92 -9.83
C SER A 82 6.39 -4.23 -10.00
N LEU A 83 7.27 -3.22 -9.94
CA LEU A 83 8.72 -3.41 -10.03
C LEU A 83 9.25 -4.29 -8.89
N VAL A 84 8.85 -4.00 -7.65
CA VAL A 84 9.25 -4.77 -6.46
C VAL A 84 8.77 -6.22 -6.59
N ASN A 85 7.54 -6.44 -7.07
CA ASN A 85 7.00 -7.75 -7.32
C ASN A 85 7.85 -8.54 -8.32
N VAL A 86 8.07 -8.00 -9.53
CA VAL A 86 8.83 -8.74 -10.56
C VAL A 86 10.28 -9.00 -10.14
N VAL A 87 10.94 -8.05 -9.47
CA VAL A 87 12.30 -8.25 -8.92
C VAL A 87 12.32 -9.39 -7.91
N THR A 88 11.35 -9.40 -6.99
CA THR A 88 11.26 -10.45 -5.96
C THR A 88 11.02 -11.81 -6.60
N VAL A 89 10.06 -11.91 -7.51
CA VAL A 89 9.67 -13.17 -8.17
C VAL A 89 10.82 -13.74 -9.02
N VAL A 90 11.52 -12.90 -9.79
CA VAL A 90 12.67 -13.31 -10.60
C VAL A 90 13.82 -13.81 -9.72
N MET A 91 14.06 -13.16 -8.58
CA MET A 91 15.11 -13.57 -7.64
C MET A 91 14.76 -14.86 -6.89
N LEU A 92 13.47 -15.11 -6.62
CA LEU A 92 13.02 -16.26 -5.83
C LEU A 92 13.15 -17.59 -6.60
N GLY A 93 12.75 -17.63 -7.87
CA GLY A 93 12.75 -18.87 -8.66
C GLY A 93 11.83 -19.98 -8.12
N THR A 94 11.98 -21.21 -8.64
CA THR A 94 11.04 -22.32 -8.42
C THR A 94 11.21 -23.09 -7.10
N ALA A 95 12.42 -23.09 -6.52
CA ALA A 95 12.74 -23.81 -5.27
C ALA A 95 13.78 -23.04 -4.46
N PRO A 96 13.43 -21.87 -3.88
CA PRO A 96 14.38 -21.01 -3.19
C PRO A 96 14.89 -21.65 -1.90
N GLY A 97 16.22 -21.63 -1.71
CA GLY A 97 16.81 -21.82 -0.39
C GLY A 97 16.55 -20.61 0.52
N ALA A 98 16.68 -20.77 1.84
CA ALA A 98 16.44 -19.69 2.81
C ALA A 98 17.26 -18.41 2.51
N GLY A 99 18.52 -18.56 2.08
CA GLY A 99 19.37 -17.43 1.68
C GLY A 99 18.85 -16.68 0.44
N GLN A 100 18.25 -17.39 -0.51
CA GLN A 100 17.67 -16.81 -1.72
C GLN A 100 16.39 -16.04 -1.42
N ILE A 101 15.58 -16.52 -0.46
CA ILE A 101 14.40 -15.78 0.03
C ILE A 101 14.82 -14.44 0.63
N VAL A 102 15.83 -14.44 1.51
CA VAL A 102 16.34 -13.21 2.12
C VAL A 102 16.89 -12.27 1.06
N LEU A 103 17.66 -12.78 0.09
CA LEU A 103 18.20 -11.97 -1.00
C LEU A 103 17.10 -11.35 -1.87
N ALA A 104 16.05 -12.11 -2.19
CA ALA A 104 14.92 -11.61 -2.97
C ALA A 104 14.17 -10.49 -2.22
N ILE A 105 13.96 -10.65 -0.91
CA ILE A 105 13.35 -9.62 -0.06
C ILE A 105 14.22 -8.35 -0.07
N LEU A 106 15.52 -8.49 0.14
CA LEU A 106 16.44 -7.35 0.16
C LEU A 106 16.50 -6.65 -1.21
N ALA A 107 16.51 -7.41 -2.30
CA ALA A 107 16.49 -6.87 -3.66
C ALA A 107 15.18 -6.10 -3.95
N GLY A 108 14.03 -6.65 -3.55
CA GLY A 108 12.74 -5.98 -3.67
C GLY A 108 12.69 -4.68 -2.85
N LEU A 109 13.14 -4.72 -1.59
CA LEU A 109 13.24 -3.53 -0.73
C LEU A 109 14.17 -2.47 -1.33
N ALA A 110 15.33 -2.88 -1.83
CA ALA A 110 16.28 -1.98 -2.48
C ALA A 110 15.69 -1.33 -3.75
N ALA A 111 14.98 -2.09 -4.58
CA ALA A 111 14.32 -1.56 -5.78
C ALA A 111 13.24 -0.51 -5.42
N GLY A 112 12.40 -0.82 -4.43
CA GLY A 112 11.38 0.11 -3.94
C GLY A 112 11.98 1.36 -3.31
N ALA A 113 13.02 1.20 -2.47
CA ALA A 113 13.73 2.31 -1.86
C ALA A 113 14.43 3.20 -2.90
N ALA A 114 15.07 2.61 -3.92
CA ALA A 114 15.71 3.36 -4.99
C ALA A 114 14.70 4.18 -5.82
N ALA A 115 13.57 3.58 -6.18
CA ALA A 115 12.51 4.27 -6.90
C ALA A 115 11.87 5.40 -6.06
N GLY A 116 11.60 5.14 -4.78
CA GLY A 116 11.10 6.15 -3.85
C GLY A 116 12.10 7.28 -3.60
N ALA A 117 13.39 6.96 -3.46
CA ALA A 117 14.46 7.94 -3.31
C ALA A 117 14.60 8.81 -4.57
N PHE A 118 14.50 8.23 -5.76
CA PHE A 118 14.50 9.00 -7.01
C PHE A 118 13.38 10.06 -7.01
N ASN A 119 12.14 9.65 -6.72
CA ASN A 119 11.01 10.58 -6.63
C ASN A 119 11.22 11.62 -5.53
N GLY A 120 11.67 11.19 -4.35
CA GLY A 120 11.98 12.08 -3.23
C GLY A 120 13.05 13.11 -3.57
N ILE A 121 14.11 12.72 -4.29
CA ILE A 121 15.19 13.63 -4.70
C ILE A 121 14.68 14.66 -5.70
N CYS A 122 13.93 14.23 -6.72
CA CYS A 122 13.34 15.12 -7.70
C CYS A 122 12.40 16.16 -7.06
N VAL A 123 11.61 15.76 -6.06
CA VAL A 123 10.71 16.68 -5.38
C VAL A 123 11.46 17.58 -4.40
N ALA A 124 12.31 17.03 -3.53
CA ALA A 124 12.92 17.78 -2.44
C ALA A 124 14.08 18.69 -2.91
N TYR A 125 14.91 18.23 -3.84
CA TYR A 125 16.12 18.96 -4.28
C TYR A 125 15.92 19.66 -5.63
N LEU A 126 15.33 18.98 -6.61
CA LEU A 126 15.08 19.58 -7.93
C LEU A 126 13.82 20.46 -7.96
N ARG A 127 13.02 20.44 -6.88
CA ARG A 127 11.79 21.23 -6.72
C ARG A 127 10.76 21.00 -7.82
N PHE A 128 10.72 19.77 -8.35
CA PHE A 128 9.68 19.38 -9.29
C PHE A 128 8.35 19.15 -8.56
N GLN A 129 7.25 19.40 -9.26
CA GLN A 129 5.92 19.19 -8.68
C GLN A 129 5.65 17.68 -8.49
N PRO A 130 5.28 17.22 -7.26
CA PRO A 130 5.18 15.79 -6.94
C PRO A 130 4.32 14.97 -7.87
N ILE A 131 3.16 15.51 -8.28
CA ILE A 131 2.22 14.83 -9.18
C ILE A 131 2.87 14.55 -10.54
N VAL A 132 3.58 15.54 -11.10
CA VAL A 132 4.21 15.42 -12.43
C VAL A 132 5.39 14.45 -12.37
N THR A 133 6.25 14.58 -11.35
CA THR A 133 7.39 13.68 -11.14
C THR A 133 6.95 12.24 -11.00
N THR A 134 5.97 11.97 -10.13
CA THR A 134 5.55 10.61 -9.83
C THR A 134 4.78 10.00 -11.00
N PHE A 135 3.95 10.78 -11.70
CA PHE A 135 3.32 10.34 -12.94
C PHE A 135 4.34 9.99 -14.02
N ALA A 136 5.33 10.85 -14.28
CA ALA A 136 6.39 10.58 -15.25
C ALA A 136 7.22 9.35 -14.87
N SER A 137 7.63 9.26 -13.60
CA SER A 137 8.40 8.13 -13.08
C SER A 137 7.64 6.80 -13.21
N SER A 138 6.30 6.81 -13.11
CA SER A 138 5.48 5.61 -13.20
C SER A 138 5.63 4.91 -14.55
N PHE A 139 5.83 5.65 -15.64
CA PHE A 139 6.06 5.07 -16.97
C PHE A 139 7.44 4.43 -17.08
N VAL A 140 8.46 5.09 -16.52
CA VAL A 140 9.83 4.54 -16.50
C VAL A 140 9.90 3.29 -15.64
N ILE A 141 9.37 3.36 -14.43
CA ILE A 141 9.36 2.24 -13.47
C ILE A 141 8.49 1.10 -14.00
N GLY A 142 7.32 1.39 -14.55
CA GLY A 142 6.46 0.40 -15.19
C GLY A 142 7.12 -0.25 -16.41
N GLY A 143 7.82 0.54 -17.23
CA GLY A 143 8.61 0.06 -18.36
C GLY A 143 9.76 -0.85 -17.91
N LEU A 144 10.46 -0.51 -16.82
CA LEU A 144 11.48 -1.38 -16.22
C LEU A 144 10.88 -2.69 -15.71
N ALA A 145 9.71 -2.64 -15.07
CA ALA A 145 9.03 -3.85 -14.62
C ALA A 145 8.69 -4.78 -15.80
N LEU A 146 8.17 -4.22 -16.90
CA LEU A 146 7.88 -4.97 -18.13
C LEU A 146 9.15 -5.44 -18.84
N PHE A 147 10.24 -4.70 -18.77
CA PHE A 147 11.53 -5.12 -19.33
C PHE A 147 12.10 -6.33 -18.58
N ILE A 148 11.96 -6.36 -17.24
CA ILE A 148 12.37 -7.49 -16.41
C ILE A 148 11.46 -8.70 -16.63
N MET A 149 10.15 -8.48 -16.67
CA MET A 149 9.16 -9.54 -16.84
C MET A 149 8.03 -9.09 -17.78
N PRO A 150 8.13 -9.41 -19.08
CA PRO A 150 7.16 -8.96 -20.09
C PRO A 150 5.81 -9.68 -20.02
N THR A 151 5.78 -10.89 -19.47
CA THR A 151 4.60 -11.74 -19.38
C THR A 151 4.25 -12.04 -17.93
N PRO A 152 2.94 -12.10 -17.57
CA PRO A 152 2.54 -12.56 -16.25
C PRO A 152 3.10 -13.96 -15.99
N GLY A 153 3.82 -14.13 -14.89
CA GLY A 153 4.43 -15.41 -14.57
C GLY A 153 5.35 -15.37 -13.36
N GLY A 154 6.15 -16.42 -13.23
CA GLY A 154 6.99 -16.66 -12.07
C GLY A 154 6.32 -17.57 -11.03
N SER A 155 7.14 -18.26 -10.27
CA SER A 155 6.69 -19.19 -9.23
C SER A 155 7.11 -18.63 -7.88
N VAL A 156 6.16 -18.60 -6.96
CA VAL A 156 6.37 -18.22 -5.57
C VAL A 156 5.86 -19.40 -4.74
N PRO A 157 6.66 -19.98 -3.84
CA PRO A 157 6.24 -21.07 -2.95
C PRO A 157 5.05 -20.72 -2.06
#